data_AF-B2I820-F1
#
_entry.id   AF-B2I820-F1
#
_cell.length_a   1.000
_cell.length_b   1.000
_cell.length_c   1.000
_cell.angle_alpha   90.00
_cell.angle_beta   90.00
_cell.angle_gamma   90.00
#
_symmetry.space_group_name_H-M   'P 1'
#
loop_
_entity.id
_entity.type
_entity.pdbx_description
1 polymer ?
#
loop_
_entity_poly.entity_id
_entity_poly.type
_entity_poly.pdbx_seq_one_letter_code
_entity_poly.pdbx_strand_id
1 'polypeptide(L)'
;MNAGPLAIHELPQGAEFQDWNPQYPSGEFGLFTKAAKQSLAAGMDLSYHALSGDLADVNYSSIRQGTLDERERWKEDQQFFIESLHTPVFEAALKVALLSGQIRVHGKPLPAEHYDRYRRVSWQGRRWAWVDPRTDVESALTCIRGGLTSTSQVILEQGRDPQDVFREIAQDLKEMQASGIPNDYLKYLLYGADLTTANTTPTQKEPTPP
;
A
#
# COMPACT_ATOMS: atom_id res chain seq x y z
N MET A 1 -21.45 -41.42 40.89
CA MET A 1 -22.68 -41.77 40.13
C MET A 1 -22.27 -41.96 38.68
N ASN A 2 -22.48 -43.15 38.11
CA ASN A 2 -22.35 -43.35 36.67
C ASN A 2 -23.69 -42.99 36.03
N ALA A 3 -23.85 -41.74 35.63
CA ALA A 3 -24.97 -41.32 34.79
C ALA A 3 -24.58 -41.60 33.33
N GLY A 4 -25.18 -42.63 32.73
CA GLY A 4 -25.03 -42.90 31.30
C GLY A 4 -25.96 -41.99 30.48
N PRO A 5 -25.58 -41.62 29.24
CA PRO A 5 -26.48 -40.88 28.36
C PRO A 5 -27.79 -41.67 28.11
N LEU A 6 -28.93 -40.97 28.15
CA LEU A 6 -30.31 -41.51 28.08
C LEU A 6 -30.77 -42.43 29.24
N ALA A 7 -30.06 -42.48 30.37
CA ALA A 7 -30.57 -43.17 31.55
C ALA A 7 -31.62 -42.31 32.30
N ILE A 8 -32.77 -42.89 32.62
CA ILE A 8 -33.78 -42.29 33.50
C ILE A 8 -33.61 -42.91 34.89
N HIS A 9 -33.23 -42.09 35.86
CA HIS A 9 -33.05 -42.52 37.25
C HIS A 9 -34.18 -41.96 38.12
N GLU A 10 -34.81 -42.83 38.91
CA GLU A 10 -35.82 -42.44 39.90
C GLU A 10 -35.13 -42.04 41.21
N LEU A 11 -35.55 -40.91 41.79
CA LEU A 11 -35.00 -40.40 43.05
C LEU A 11 -35.78 -40.96 44.25
N PRO A 12 -35.09 -41.29 45.36
CA PRO A 12 -35.76 -41.69 46.60
C PRO A 12 -36.72 -40.61 47.12
N GLN A 13 -37.78 -41.02 47.80
CA GLN A 13 -38.76 -40.10 48.38
C GLN A 13 -38.09 -39.11 49.35
N GLY A 14 -38.24 -37.81 49.08
CA GLY A 14 -37.62 -36.73 49.86
C GLY A 14 -36.24 -36.26 49.36
N ALA A 15 -35.69 -36.88 48.31
CA ALA A 15 -34.49 -36.39 47.64
C ALA A 15 -34.83 -35.36 46.56
N GLU A 16 -34.07 -34.27 46.51
CA GLU A 16 -34.19 -33.23 45.47
C GLU A 16 -33.12 -33.44 44.38
N PHE A 17 -33.51 -33.22 43.12
CA PHE A 17 -32.58 -33.20 42.01
C PHE A 17 -31.78 -31.90 42.05
N GLN A 18 -30.46 -31.99 42.20
CA GLN A 18 -29.56 -30.87 41.97
C GLN A 18 -28.99 -31.00 40.55
N ASP A 19 -29.36 -30.06 39.69
CA ASP A 19 -28.78 -29.99 38.35
C ASP A 19 -27.28 -29.68 38.44
N TRP A 20 -26.48 -30.40 37.65
CA TRP A 20 -25.04 -30.19 37.53
C TRP A 20 -24.73 -29.85 36.08
N ASN A 21 -24.77 -28.56 35.78
CA ASN A 21 -24.45 -28.01 34.47
C ASN A 21 -23.24 -27.08 34.60
N PRO A 22 -22.00 -27.61 34.47
CA PRO A 22 -20.79 -26.82 34.67
C PRO A 22 -20.57 -25.88 33.48
N GLN A 23 -20.75 -24.58 33.70
CA GLN A 23 -20.67 -23.56 32.65
C GLN A 23 -19.24 -23.07 32.38
N TYR A 24 -18.27 -23.54 33.16
CA TYR A 24 -16.86 -23.17 32.98
C TYR A 24 -16.25 -23.95 31.80
N PRO A 25 -15.48 -23.31 30.89
CA PRO A 25 -15.08 -21.90 30.83
C PRO A 25 -15.81 -21.09 29.74
N SER A 26 -17.13 -21.25 29.56
CA SER A 26 -17.87 -20.63 28.44
C SER A 26 -17.68 -19.10 28.32
N GLY A 27 -17.61 -18.37 29.44
CA GLY A 27 -17.34 -16.92 29.46
C GLY A 27 -15.85 -16.54 29.39
N GLU A 28 -14.97 -17.34 30.00
CA GLU A 28 -13.54 -17.02 30.15
C GLU A 28 -12.70 -17.37 28.91
N PHE A 29 -13.16 -18.31 28.09
CA PHE A 29 -12.41 -18.78 26.92
C PHE A 29 -12.14 -17.66 25.91
N GLY A 30 -13.09 -16.73 25.74
CA GLY A 30 -12.92 -15.56 24.88
C GLY A 30 -11.81 -14.61 25.37
N LEU A 31 -11.81 -14.31 26.67
CA LEU A 31 -10.79 -13.45 27.29
C LEU A 31 -9.40 -14.09 27.22
N PHE A 32 -9.30 -15.39 27.53
CA PHE A 32 -8.06 -16.15 27.40
C PHE A 32 -7.52 -16.13 25.96
N THR A 33 -8.38 -16.40 24.98
CA THR A 33 -7.97 -16.42 23.57
C THR A 33 -7.52 -15.03 23.10
N LYS A 34 -8.20 -13.97 23.52
CA LYS A 34 -7.82 -12.58 23.20
C LYS A 34 -6.45 -12.24 23.80
N ALA A 35 -6.24 -12.54 25.07
CA ALA A 35 -4.96 -12.32 25.75
C ALA A 35 -3.82 -13.11 25.06
N ALA A 36 -4.05 -14.38 24.72
CA ALA A 36 -3.07 -15.20 24.03
C ALA A 36 -2.67 -14.62 22.65
N LYS A 37 -3.65 -14.14 21.87
CA LYS A 37 -3.39 -13.46 20.59
C LYS A 37 -2.65 -12.14 20.76
N GLN A 38 -2.94 -11.37 21.82
CA GLN A 38 -2.21 -10.14 22.12
C GLN A 38 -0.74 -10.42 22.48
N SER A 39 -0.48 -11.45 23.29
CA SER A 39 0.90 -11.88 23.58
C SER A 39 1.64 -12.35 22.33
N LEU A 40 0.96 -13.10 21.45
CA LEU A 40 1.54 -13.52 20.17
C LEU A 40 1.85 -12.31 19.26
N ALA A 41 0.93 -11.36 19.15
CA ALA A 41 1.11 -10.15 18.36
C ALA A 41 2.33 -9.33 18.85
N ALA A 42 2.43 -9.15 20.17
CA ALA A 42 3.57 -8.48 20.79
C ALA A 42 4.91 -9.20 20.55
N GLY A 43 4.91 -10.54 20.50
CA GLY A 43 6.11 -11.32 20.19
C GLY A 43 6.51 -11.31 18.71
N MET A 44 5.58 -10.96 17.81
CA MET A 44 5.80 -10.92 16.36
C MET A 44 6.01 -9.50 15.82
N ASP A 45 6.05 -8.48 16.69
CA ASP A 45 6.03 -7.05 16.31
C ASP A 45 4.87 -6.68 15.38
N LEU A 46 3.70 -7.31 15.59
CA LEU A 46 2.47 -7.05 14.85
C LEU A 46 1.43 -6.41 15.74
N SER A 47 0.53 -5.64 15.13
CA SER A 47 -0.66 -5.18 15.84
C SER A 47 -1.64 -6.33 16.07
N TYR A 48 -2.34 -6.33 17.23
CA TYR A 48 -3.36 -7.35 17.53
C TYR A 48 -4.41 -7.45 16.43
N HIS A 49 -4.85 -6.32 15.89
CA HIS A 49 -5.89 -6.28 14.86
C HIS A 49 -5.39 -6.84 13.53
N ALA A 50 -4.13 -6.61 13.13
CA ALA A 50 -3.56 -7.21 11.93
C ALA A 50 -3.43 -8.74 12.08
N LEU A 51 -2.97 -9.22 13.24
CA LEU A 51 -2.82 -10.65 13.51
C LEU A 51 -4.17 -11.39 13.62
N SER A 52 -5.12 -10.81 14.35
CA SER A 52 -6.37 -11.47 14.72
C SER A 52 -7.53 -11.19 13.77
N GLY A 53 -7.44 -10.14 12.95
CA GLY A 53 -8.56 -9.62 12.15
C GLY A 53 -9.67 -8.95 12.96
N ASP A 54 -9.48 -8.78 14.27
CA ASP A 54 -10.47 -8.22 15.17
C ASP A 54 -10.37 -6.69 15.23
N LEU A 55 -11.46 -6.04 14.79
CA LEU A 55 -11.60 -4.59 14.74
C LEU A 55 -12.70 -4.07 15.70
N ALA A 56 -13.16 -4.87 16.67
CA ALA A 56 -14.29 -4.51 17.52
C ALA A 56 -14.00 -3.35 18.49
N ASP A 57 -12.78 -3.26 19.03
CA ASP A 57 -12.41 -2.32 20.11
C ASP A 57 -11.38 -1.27 19.69
N VAL A 58 -11.38 -0.87 18.41
CA VAL A 58 -10.37 0.04 17.87
C VAL A 58 -11.01 1.27 17.22
N ASN A 59 -10.40 2.43 17.43
CA ASN A 59 -10.80 3.67 16.77
C ASN A 59 -9.79 4.07 15.68
N TYR A 60 -10.18 4.96 14.78
CA TYR A 60 -9.36 5.37 13.63
C TYR A 60 -7.94 5.80 14.02
N SER A 61 -7.79 6.61 15.08
CA SER A 61 -6.49 7.10 15.55
C SER A 61 -5.60 5.96 16.05
N SER A 62 -6.14 5.07 16.88
CA SER A 62 -5.41 3.93 17.44
C SER A 62 -4.97 2.91 16.38
N ILE A 63 -5.81 2.62 15.38
CA ILE A 63 -5.45 1.74 14.27
C ILE A 63 -4.36 2.39 13.43
N ARG A 64 -4.50 3.69 13.13
CA ARG A 64 -3.52 4.44 12.32
C ARG A 64 -2.15 4.42 12.97
N GLN A 65 -2.05 4.67 14.28
CA GLN A 65 -0.79 4.61 15.00
C GLN A 65 -0.18 3.19 14.97
N GLY A 66 -0.94 2.16 15.32
CA GLY A 66 -0.42 0.78 15.31
C GLY A 66 -0.01 0.32 13.91
N THR A 67 -0.75 0.73 12.87
CA THR A 67 -0.44 0.44 11.48
C THR A 67 0.84 1.16 11.01
N LEU A 68 1.12 2.37 11.51
CA LEU A 68 2.36 3.09 11.17
C LEU A 68 3.58 2.33 11.66
N ASP A 69 3.61 1.96 12.94
CA ASP A 69 4.73 1.24 13.54
C ASP A 69 4.96 -0.11 12.85
N GLU A 70 3.87 -0.83 12.55
CA GLU A 70 3.92 -2.09 11.81
C GLU A 70 4.47 -1.91 10.38
N ARG A 71 4.05 -0.85 9.66
CA ARG A 71 4.57 -0.54 8.32
C ARG A 71 6.05 -0.18 8.33
N GLU A 72 6.54 0.50 9.37
CA GLU A 72 7.98 0.76 9.52
C GLU A 72 8.76 -0.55 9.71
N ARG A 73 8.26 -1.48 10.53
CA ARG A 73 8.89 -2.80 10.65
C ARG A 73 8.90 -3.56 9.32
N TRP A 74 7.80 -3.54 8.57
CA TRP A 74 7.78 -4.15 7.24
C TRP A 74 8.78 -3.51 6.26
N LYS A 75 9.06 -2.21 6.37
CA LYS A 75 10.10 -1.55 5.56
C LYS A 75 11.49 -1.99 5.98
N GLU A 76 11.74 -2.19 7.27
CA GLU A 76 13.00 -2.73 7.79
C GLU A 76 13.25 -4.14 7.25
N ASP A 77 12.25 -5.03 7.33
CA ASP A 77 12.36 -6.39 6.80
C ASP A 77 12.62 -6.36 5.27
N GLN A 78 11.92 -5.50 4.53
CA GLN A 78 12.20 -5.29 3.10
C GLN A 78 13.64 -4.85 2.86
N GLN A 79 14.15 -3.89 3.64
CA GLN A 79 15.51 -3.40 3.52
C GLN A 79 16.53 -4.51 3.81
N PHE A 80 16.29 -5.32 4.83
CA PHE A 80 17.12 -6.49 5.15
C PHE A 80 17.21 -7.45 3.95
N PHE A 81 16.09 -7.77 3.30
CA PHE A 81 16.10 -8.61 2.10
C PHE A 81 16.78 -7.93 0.90
N ILE A 82 16.65 -6.62 0.77
CA ILE A 82 17.29 -5.85 -0.30
C ILE A 82 18.81 -5.91 -0.14
N GLU A 83 19.32 -5.69 1.06
CA GLU A 83 20.76 -5.66 1.35
C GLU A 83 21.38 -7.05 1.39
N SER A 84 20.69 -8.03 1.99
CA SER A 84 21.24 -9.36 2.24
C SER A 84 21.08 -10.32 1.06
N LEU A 85 20.07 -10.12 0.22
CA LEU A 85 19.73 -11.05 -0.86
C LEU A 85 19.72 -10.35 -2.23
N HIS A 86 18.87 -9.35 -2.42
CA HIS A 86 18.62 -8.81 -3.76
C HIS A 86 19.84 -8.10 -4.34
N THR A 87 20.48 -7.22 -3.57
CA THR A 87 21.65 -6.47 -4.02
C THR A 87 22.84 -7.39 -4.34
N PRO A 88 23.25 -8.32 -3.46
CA PRO A 88 24.36 -9.23 -3.76
C PRO A 88 24.08 -10.15 -4.97
N VAL A 89 22.87 -10.69 -5.07
CA VAL A 89 22.48 -11.56 -6.19
C VAL A 89 22.46 -10.77 -7.50
N PHE A 90 21.87 -9.57 -7.49
CA PHE A 90 21.85 -8.69 -8.66
C PHE A 90 23.26 -8.32 -9.12
N GLU A 91 24.13 -7.90 -8.20
CA GLU A 91 25.50 -7.52 -8.55
C GLU A 91 26.30 -8.70 -9.12
N ALA A 92 26.16 -9.90 -8.54
CA ALA A 92 26.81 -11.10 -9.05
C ALA A 92 26.29 -11.48 -10.46
N ALA A 93 24.97 -11.46 -10.64
CA ALA A 93 24.34 -11.74 -11.94
C ALA A 93 24.74 -10.70 -13.00
N LEU A 94 24.79 -9.42 -12.64
CA LEU A 94 25.15 -8.32 -13.53
C LEU A 94 26.57 -8.48 -14.09
N LYS A 95 27.54 -8.87 -13.26
CA LYS A 95 28.92 -9.12 -13.71
C LYS A 95 28.95 -10.18 -14.82
N VAL A 96 28.28 -11.30 -14.60
CA VAL A 96 28.24 -12.41 -15.57
C VAL A 96 27.50 -11.98 -16.84
N ALA A 97 26.38 -11.27 -16.71
CA ALA A 97 25.57 -10.83 -17.84
C ALA A 97 26.28 -9.80 -18.72
N LEU A 98 27.08 -8.91 -18.13
CA LEU A 98 27.92 -7.95 -18.87
C LEU A 98 29.06 -8.65 -19.60
N LEU A 99 29.81 -9.53 -18.92
CA LEU A 99 30.95 -10.23 -19.52
C LEU A 99 30.54 -11.21 -20.63
N SER A 100 29.37 -11.84 -20.50
CA SER A 100 28.82 -12.73 -21.53
C SER A 100 28.14 -11.98 -22.68
N GLY A 101 28.01 -10.65 -22.61
CA GLY A 101 27.38 -9.84 -23.64
C GLY A 101 25.87 -10.12 -23.82
N GLN A 102 25.20 -10.59 -22.76
CA GLN A 102 23.76 -10.88 -22.76
C GLN A 102 22.92 -9.60 -22.73
N ILE A 103 23.38 -8.56 -22.02
CA ILE A 103 22.68 -7.27 -21.95
C ILE A 103 23.09 -6.44 -23.17
N ARG A 104 22.14 -6.19 -24.07
CA ARG A 104 22.36 -5.45 -25.31
C ARG A 104 21.43 -4.26 -25.44
N VAL A 105 21.98 -3.12 -25.84
CA VAL A 105 21.23 -1.90 -26.16
C VAL A 105 21.56 -1.49 -27.58
N HIS A 106 20.53 -1.26 -28.39
CA HIS A 106 20.65 -0.98 -29.83
C HIS A 106 21.54 -1.99 -30.59
N GLY A 107 21.42 -3.27 -30.23
CA GLY A 107 22.15 -4.37 -30.87
C GLY A 107 23.60 -4.55 -30.41
N LYS A 108 24.14 -3.68 -29.55
CA LYS A 108 25.51 -3.77 -29.03
C LYS A 108 25.53 -4.23 -27.57
N PRO A 109 26.46 -5.11 -27.15
CA PRO A 109 26.60 -5.49 -25.75
C PRO A 109 27.02 -4.29 -24.90
N LEU A 110 26.50 -4.21 -23.68
CA LEU A 110 26.90 -3.17 -22.73
C LEU A 110 28.36 -3.37 -22.29
N PRO A 111 29.20 -2.32 -22.31
CA PRO A 111 30.59 -2.43 -21.88
C PRO A 111 30.71 -2.80 -20.40
N ALA A 112 31.40 -3.89 -20.09
CA ALA A 112 31.63 -4.32 -18.70
C ALA A 112 32.44 -3.29 -17.88
N GLU A 113 33.23 -2.43 -18.53
CA GLU A 113 34.00 -1.35 -17.90
C GLU A 113 33.14 -0.35 -17.14
N HIS A 114 31.85 -0.23 -17.47
CA HIS A 114 30.92 0.67 -16.80
C HIS A 114 30.11 -0.02 -15.69
N TYR A 115 30.60 -1.14 -15.16
CA TYR A 115 29.96 -1.89 -14.07
C TYR A 115 29.48 -0.99 -12.91
N ASP A 116 30.32 -0.07 -12.44
CA ASP A 116 29.98 0.83 -11.33
C ASP A 116 28.82 1.79 -11.61
N ARG A 117 28.53 2.07 -12.89
CA ARG A 117 27.35 2.81 -13.29
C ARG A 117 26.13 1.91 -13.27
N TYR A 118 26.23 0.71 -13.83
CA TYR A 118 25.11 -0.21 -13.99
C TYR A 118 24.65 -0.87 -12.69
N ARG A 119 25.55 -0.98 -11.70
CA ARG A 119 25.19 -1.52 -10.38
C ARG A 119 24.38 -0.54 -9.51
N ARG A 120 24.31 0.74 -9.88
CA ARG A 120 23.55 1.76 -9.15
C ARG A 120 22.07 1.63 -9.48
N VAL A 121 21.42 0.74 -8.74
CA VAL A 121 19.98 0.50 -8.82
C VAL A 121 19.30 0.94 -7.53
N SER A 122 18.04 1.37 -7.65
CA SER A 122 17.14 1.61 -6.53
C SER A 122 16.12 0.50 -6.45
N TRP A 123 15.89 -0.02 -5.26
CA TRP A 123 14.89 -1.05 -5.01
C TRP A 123 13.60 -0.41 -4.51
N GLN A 124 12.50 -0.59 -5.25
CA GLN A 124 11.19 -0.08 -4.84
C GLN A 124 10.42 -1.18 -4.10
N GLY A 125 10.47 -1.12 -2.77
CA GLY A 125 9.65 -1.97 -1.92
C GLY A 125 8.16 -1.62 -2.00
N ARG A 126 7.31 -2.55 -1.56
CA ARG A 126 5.86 -2.32 -1.46
C ARG A 126 5.59 -1.15 -0.50
N ARG A 127 4.62 -0.32 -0.88
CA ARG A 127 4.07 0.75 -0.02
C ARG A 127 2.56 0.57 0.14
N TRP A 128 1.97 1.38 1.03
CA TRP A 128 0.58 1.23 1.44
C TRP A 128 -0.15 2.55 1.34
N ALA A 129 -1.36 2.50 0.80
CA ALA A 129 -2.29 3.61 0.89
C ALA A 129 -2.97 3.65 2.27
N TRP A 130 -3.43 4.83 2.65
CA TRP A 130 -4.36 5.02 3.75
C TRP A 130 -5.81 4.89 3.26
N VAL A 131 -6.73 4.75 4.22
CA VAL A 131 -8.17 4.57 3.94
C VAL A 131 -8.79 5.85 3.37
N ASP A 132 -8.36 7.02 3.84
CA ASP A 132 -8.77 8.32 3.30
C ASP A 132 -7.68 8.90 2.40
N PRO A 133 -7.67 8.58 1.10
CA PRO A 133 -6.63 9.05 0.18
C PRO A 133 -6.70 10.56 -0.07
N ARG A 134 -7.85 11.20 0.19
CA ARG A 134 -8.03 12.61 -0.17
C ARG A 134 -7.20 13.52 0.72
N THR A 135 -7.33 13.38 2.03
CA THR A 135 -6.58 14.22 2.99
C THR A 135 -5.08 14.03 2.84
N ASP A 136 -4.61 12.80 2.60
CA ASP A 136 -3.18 12.54 2.43
C ASP A 136 -2.63 13.14 1.11
N VAL A 137 -3.39 13.11 0.01
CA VAL A 137 -2.99 13.76 -1.25
C VAL A 137 -2.97 15.28 -1.11
N GLU A 138 -3.99 15.88 -0.48
CA GLU A 138 -4.03 17.33 -0.23
C GLU A 138 -2.85 17.79 0.66
N SER A 139 -2.52 17.00 1.69
CA SER A 139 -1.36 17.22 2.56
C SER A 139 -0.05 17.14 1.77
N ALA A 140 0.13 16.08 0.97
CA ALA A 140 1.32 15.90 0.14
C ALA A 140 1.50 17.06 -0.85
N LEU A 141 0.43 17.50 -1.51
CA LEU A 141 0.46 18.65 -2.43
C LEU A 141 0.83 19.94 -1.71
N THR A 142 0.33 20.14 -0.49
CA THR A 142 0.69 21.29 0.36
C THR A 142 2.17 21.25 0.74
N CYS A 143 2.70 20.10 1.13
CA CYS A 143 4.12 19.91 1.43
C CYS A 143 5.01 20.16 0.21
N ILE A 144 4.61 19.69 -0.98
CA ILE A 144 5.34 19.95 -2.24
C ILE A 144 5.38 21.45 -2.52
N ARG A 145 4.22 22.12 -2.45
CA ARG A 145 4.12 23.58 -2.69
C ARG A 145 4.90 24.39 -1.66
N GLY A 146 4.97 23.91 -0.42
CA GLY A 146 5.77 24.50 0.65
C GLY A 146 7.26 24.18 0.59
N GLY A 147 7.72 23.35 -0.36
CA GLY A 147 9.13 22.95 -0.48
C GLY A 147 9.60 21.98 0.62
N LEU A 148 8.68 21.35 1.36
CA LEU A 148 8.99 20.39 2.42
C LEU A 148 9.24 18.97 1.90
N THR A 149 8.72 18.65 0.71
CA THR A 149 8.94 17.37 0.04
C THR A 149 9.00 17.55 -1.48
N SER A 150 9.50 16.54 -2.19
CA SER A 150 9.54 16.54 -3.66
C SER A 150 8.42 15.67 -4.24
N THR A 151 8.05 15.94 -5.50
CA THR A 151 7.11 15.09 -6.24
C THR A 151 7.62 13.66 -6.35
N SER A 152 8.93 13.47 -6.57
CA SER A 152 9.56 12.15 -6.63
C SER A 152 9.45 11.39 -5.31
N GLN A 153 9.66 12.07 -4.18
CA GLN A 153 9.53 11.46 -2.85
C GLN A 153 8.10 10.93 -2.61
N VAL A 154 7.09 11.73 -2.95
CA VAL A 154 5.68 11.32 -2.83
C VAL A 154 5.35 10.13 -3.74
N ILE A 155 5.91 10.08 -4.95
CA ILE A 155 5.73 8.95 -5.87
C ILE A 155 6.39 7.67 -5.32
N LEU A 156 7.59 7.77 -4.75
CA LEU A 156 8.29 6.65 -4.11
C LEU A 156 7.53 6.13 -2.88
N GLU A 157 6.93 7.03 -2.10
CA GLU A 157 6.06 6.70 -0.95
C GLU A 157 4.78 5.97 -1.38
N GLN A 158 4.32 6.19 -2.62
CA GLN A 158 3.22 5.43 -3.22
C GLN A 158 3.65 4.09 -3.83
N GLY A 159 4.95 3.79 -3.84
CA GLY A 159 5.47 2.51 -4.34
C GLY A 159 5.76 2.50 -5.84
N ARG A 160 5.85 3.67 -6.49
CA ARG A 160 6.08 3.77 -7.94
C ARG A 160 7.44 4.40 -8.25
N ASP A 161 7.97 4.11 -9.43
CA ASP A 161 9.18 4.76 -9.93
C ASP A 161 8.85 6.16 -10.50
N PRO A 162 9.51 7.24 -10.04
CA PRO A 162 9.27 8.59 -10.54
C PRO A 162 9.53 8.76 -12.03
N GLN A 163 10.54 8.08 -12.60
CA GLN A 163 10.87 8.23 -14.01
C GLN A 163 9.79 7.61 -14.89
N ASP A 164 9.25 6.46 -14.49
CA ASP A 164 8.12 5.84 -15.17
C ASP A 164 6.87 6.70 -15.09
N VAL A 165 6.55 7.25 -13.91
CA VAL A 165 5.40 8.16 -13.74
C VAL A 165 5.55 9.41 -14.61
N PHE A 166 6.73 10.03 -14.65
CA PHE A 166 6.95 11.20 -15.50
C PHE A 166 6.86 10.85 -17.00
N ARG A 167 7.31 9.66 -17.39
CA ARG A 167 7.21 9.19 -18.78
C ARG A 167 5.75 8.96 -19.19
N GLU A 168 4.97 8.31 -18.32
CA GLU A 168 3.52 8.11 -18.52
C GLU A 168 2.80 9.45 -18.67
N ILE A 169 3.00 10.39 -17.73
CA ILE A 169 2.36 11.71 -17.80
C ILE A 169 2.73 12.43 -19.10
N ALA A 170 4.00 12.40 -19.51
CA ALA A 170 4.43 13.03 -20.75
C ALA A 170 3.83 12.37 -22.00
N GLN A 171 3.71 11.04 -21.99
CA GLN A 171 3.08 10.29 -23.07
C GLN A 171 1.59 10.58 -23.16
N ASP A 172 0.88 10.53 -22.03
CA ASP A 172 -0.55 10.83 -21.95
C ASP A 172 -0.86 12.22 -22.49
N LEU A 173 -0.09 13.23 -22.09
CA LEU A 173 -0.29 14.60 -22.57
C LEU A 173 -0.08 14.73 -24.09
N LYS A 174 0.92 14.04 -24.63
CA LYS A 174 1.18 14.03 -26.07
C LYS A 174 0.04 13.36 -26.85
N GLU A 175 -0.47 12.24 -26.34
CA GLU A 175 -1.58 11.52 -26.94
C GLU A 175 -2.88 12.31 -26.86
N MET A 176 -3.19 12.93 -25.72
CA MET A 176 -4.35 13.80 -25.55
C MET A 176 -4.33 14.98 -26.53
N GLN A 177 -3.18 15.62 -26.71
CA GLN A 177 -3.01 16.68 -27.71
C GLN A 177 -3.20 16.16 -29.14
N ALA A 178 -2.63 15.00 -29.47
CA ALA A 178 -2.79 14.39 -30.79
C ALA A 178 -4.24 13.98 -31.10
N SER A 179 -5.02 13.63 -30.07
CA SER A 179 -6.46 13.34 -30.19
C SER A 179 -7.33 14.60 -30.29
N GLY A 180 -6.75 15.80 -30.29
CA GLY A 180 -7.47 17.06 -30.46
C GLY A 180 -8.08 17.63 -29.17
N ILE A 181 -7.68 17.15 -27.99
CA ILE A 181 -8.13 17.73 -26.71
C ILE A 181 -7.52 19.13 -26.57
N PRO A 182 -8.33 20.19 -26.36
CA PRO A 182 -7.82 21.55 -26.25
C PRO A 182 -6.84 21.71 -25.08
N ASN A 183 -5.76 22.46 -25.29
CA ASN A 183 -4.75 22.73 -24.26
C ASN A 183 -5.34 23.40 -23.00
N ASP A 184 -6.39 24.20 -23.13
CA ASP A 184 -7.02 24.85 -21.98
C ASP A 184 -7.76 23.83 -21.10
N TYR A 185 -8.33 22.77 -21.71
CA TYR A 185 -8.89 21.65 -20.97
C TYR A 185 -7.80 20.85 -20.24
N LEU A 186 -6.62 20.66 -20.85
CA LEU A 186 -5.48 20.00 -20.20
C LEU A 186 -4.94 20.81 -19.01
N LYS A 187 -4.88 22.14 -19.14
CA LYS A 187 -4.49 23.01 -18.02
C LYS A 187 -5.50 22.91 -16.86
N TYR A 188 -6.79 22.88 -17.17
CA TYR A 188 -7.83 22.66 -16.15
C TYR A 188 -7.65 21.33 -15.43
N LEU A 189 -7.48 20.23 -16.18
CA LEU A 189 -7.31 18.89 -15.62
C LEU A 189 -6.11 18.79 -14.66
N LEU A 190 -4.98 19.40 -15.02
CA LEU A 190 -3.73 19.29 -14.24
C LEU A 190 -3.60 20.31 -13.10
N TYR A 191 -4.06 21.54 -13.32
CA TYR A 191 -3.83 22.65 -12.38
C TYR A 191 -5.08 23.06 -11.61
N GLY A 192 -6.25 22.55 -11.97
CA GLY A 192 -7.52 22.84 -11.30
C GLY A 192 -7.98 24.30 -11.42
N ALA A 193 -7.51 25.04 -12.43
CA ALA A 193 -7.86 26.45 -12.63
C ALA A 193 -9.13 26.60 -13.49
N ASP A 194 -10.17 27.27 -12.98
CA ASP A 194 -11.51 27.42 -13.57
C ASP A 194 -11.57 27.62 -15.11
N LEU A 195 -12.42 26.83 -15.78
CA LEU A 195 -12.70 26.85 -17.22
C LEU A 195 -13.45 28.09 -17.74
N THR A 196 -13.70 29.10 -16.89
CA THR A 196 -14.65 30.20 -17.20
C THR A 196 -14.18 31.16 -18.29
N THR A 197 -12.98 30.97 -18.87
CA THR A 197 -12.45 31.82 -19.95
C THR A 197 -12.29 31.15 -21.31
N ALA A 198 -12.56 29.83 -21.43
CA ALA A 198 -12.25 29.08 -22.66
C ALA A 198 -13.36 29.05 -23.73
N ASN A 199 -14.58 29.51 -23.41
CA ASN A 199 -15.68 29.56 -24.40
C ASN A 199 -15.83 30.96 -25.02
N THR A 200 -14.88 31.34 -25.86
CA THR A 200 -15.15 32.26 -26.97
C THR A 200 -15.01 31.50 -28.28
N THR A 201 -16.13 30.94 -28.75
CA THR A 201 -16.27 30.44 -30.12
C THR A 201 -15.82 31.53 -31.09
N PRO A 202 -14.99 31.23 -32.12
CA PRO A 202 -14.72 32.19 -33.17
C PRO A 202 -16.02 32.40 -33.96
N THR A 203 -16.66 33.55 -33.77
CA THR A 203 -17.78 33.99 -34.60
C THR A 203 -17.32 34.00 -36.05
N GLN A 204 -17.80 33.04 -36.83
CA GLN A 204 -17.75 33.11 -38.29
C GLN A 204 -18.52 34.37 -38.70
N LYS A 205 -17.82 35.38 -39.22
CA LYS A 205 -18.46 36.45 -39.98
C LYS A 205 -19.02 35.81 -41.25
N GLU A 206 -20.33 35.65 -41.33
CA GLU A 206 -21.01 35.44 -42.61
C GLU A 206 -20.76 36.66 -43.52
N PRO A 207 -20.42 36.44 -44.81
CA PRO A 207 -20.33 37.50 -45.78
C PRO A 207 -21.73 37.91 -46.25
N THR A 208 -22.05 39.20 -46.14
CA THR A 208 -23.26 39.81 -46.70
C THR A 208 -23.29 39.65 -48.23
N PRO A 209 -24.34 39.09 -48.84
CA PRO A 209 -24.60 39.20 -50.28
C PRO A 209 -25.70 40.28 -50.56
N PRO A 210 -25.85 40.69 -51.84
CA PRO A 210 -25.81 42.08 -52.32
C PRO A 210 -26.95 43.01 -51.89
#